data_AF-A0AAW4YA39-F1
#
_entry.id   AF-A0AAW4YA39-F1
#
_cell.length_a   1.000
_cell.length_b   1.000
_cell.length_c   1.000
_cell.angle_alpha   90.00
_cell.angle_beta   90.00
_cell.angle_gamma   90.00
#
_symmetry.space_group_name_H-M   'P 1'
#
loop_
_entity.id
_entity.type
_entity.pdbx_description
1 polymer ?
#
loop_
_entity_poly.entity_id
_entity_poly.type
_entity_poly.pdbx_seq_one_letter_code
_entity_poly.pdbx_strand_id
1 'polypeptide(L)'
;MASFTITKRKNKTSTSWQYDVKHPSFKSGKKRKSGFKTKAEASNAAQQLIRDLEDGNNIEDNKKFKEYYSDWINIKNKKQLSSKQFYWYERSIKLFSEFFGENMLVKNITRSEYQRFLNKYAQGHTDETVRKVHGCLARCIKDALYDGYLKKDPTYDVNIKGTEKSKDEKFKYITIKDYLNLLEYFKKRDEESYIFLYILGITGARYSDVINMTYKDLNKANGIVHLPGTKTKNSKRDVEVNPRDIMRINSKLARLPRRINGKLFSVSHTSVSKSFKKAKEVIGLNNDNITPYSLRHTHTSYLLSKGIPIEYISKRLGHSTISQTLNTYSHLLEEHKKEQGQRVRELFS
;
A
#
# COMPACT_ATOMS: atom_id res chain seq x y z
N MET A 1 -43.12 17.11 2.31
CA MET A 1 -42.88 16.32 3.53
C MET A 1 -43.28 14.88 3.27
N ALA A 2 -42.49 13.91 3.70
CA ALA A 2 -42.88 12.50 3.64
C ALA A 2 -44.15 12.30 4.48
N SER A 3 -45.15 11.61 3.92
CA SER A 3 -46.39 11.31 4.64
C SER A 3 -46.60 9.81 4.70
N PHE A 4 -47.24 9.35 5.77
CA PHE A 4 -47.54 7.93 5.97
C PHE A 4 -49.00 7.69 6.28
N THR A 5 -49.51 6.55 5.80
CA THR A 5 -50.86 6.07 6.11
C THR A 5 -50.77 4.69 6.75
N ILE A 6 -51.52 4.44 7.82
CA ILE A 6 -51.59 3.13 8.46
C ILE A 6 -52.94 2.50 8.12
N THR A 7 -52.91 1.25 7.67
CA THR A 7 -54.13 0.51 7.36
C THR A 7 -54.11 -0.87 8.03
N LYS A 8 -55.29 -1.36 8.38
CA LYS A 8 -55.49 -2.69 8.97
C LYS A 8 -55.75 -3.68 7.84
N ARG A 9 -54.93 -4.73 7.74
CA ARG A 9 -55.04 -5.78 6.74
C ARG A 9 -55.61 -7.03 7.39
N LYS A 10 -56.80 -7.46 6.93
CA LYS A 10 -57.40 -8.75 7.31
C LYS A 10 -57.09 -9.77 6.23
N ASN A 11 -56.43 -10.86 6.61
CA ASN A 11 -56.35 -12.10 5.83
C ASN A 11 -57.35 -13.12 6.41
N LYS A 12 -57.65 -14.20 5.67
CA LYS A 12 -58.62 -15.24 6.10
C LYS A 12 -58.33 -15.83 7.50
N THR A 13 -57.08 -15.81 7.95
CA THR A 13 -56.63 -16.44 9.22
C THR A 13 -55.93 -15.49 10.20
N SER A 14 -55.67 -14.24 9.83
CA SER A 14 -54.96 -13.29 10.71
C SER A 14 -55.23 -11.83 10.37
N THR A 15 -55.12 -10.99 11.39
CA THR A 15 -55.17 -9.53 11.25
C THR A 15 -53.79 -8.96 11.48
N SER A 16 -53.30 -8.14 10.56
CA SER A 16 -52.02 -7.44 10.69
C SER A 16 -52.18 -5.96 10.33
N TRP A 17 -51.26 -5.14 10.80
CA TRP A 17 -51.17 -3.73 10.43
C TRP A 17 -50.11 -3.55 9.34
N GLN A 18 -50.31 -2.54 8.50
CA GLN A 18 -49.39 -2.14 7.46
C GLN A 18 -49.27 -0.61 7.40
N TYR A 19 -48.12 -0.12 6.94
CA TYR A 19 -47.93 1.29 6.61
C TYR A 19 -47.68 1.47 5.10
N ASP A 20 -48.03 2.65 4.59
CA ASP A 20 -47.64 3.18 3.29
C ASP A 20 -46.94 4.53 3.50
N VAL A 21 -45.64 4.64 3.18
CA VAL A 21 -44.89 5.90 3.19
C VAL A 21 -44.71 6.40 1.76
N LYS A 22 -45.12 7.64 1.47
CA LYS A 22 -44.92 8.29 0.15
C LYS A 22 -43.67 9.18 0.19
N HIS A 23 -42.72 8.92 -0.71
CA HIS A 23 -41.52 9.74 -0.84
C HIS A 23 -40.93 9.65 -2.27
N PRO A 24 -40.45 10.76 -2.86
CA PRO A 24 -39.89 10.76 -4.22
C PRO A 24 -38.64 9.90 -4.42
N SER A 25 -37.86 9.64 -3.35
CA SER A 25 -36.63 8.82 -3.45
C SER A 25 -36.89 7.34 -3.74
N PHE A 26 -38.13 6.86 -3.57
CA PHE A 26 -38.47 5.48 -3.87
C PHE A 26 -38.75 5.32 -5.37
N LYS A 27 -38.22 4.25 -6.01
CA LYS A 27 -38.50 3.94 -7.42
C LYS A 27 -39.99 3.89 -7.77
N SER A 28 -40.83 3.45 -6.84
CA SER A 28 -42.30 3.36 -6.99
C SER A 28 -43.07 4.57 -6.45
N GLY A 29 -42.39 5.62 -5.97
CA GLY A 29 -42.97 6.80 -5.32
C GLY A 29 -43.61 6.56 -3.95
N LYS A 30 -43.78 5.29 -3.55
CA LYS A 30 -44.30 4.85 -2.26
C LYS A 30 -43.67 3.54 -1.82
N LYS A 31 -43.55 3.33 -0.50
CA LYS A 31 -43.09 2.09 0.12
C LYS A 31 -44.17 1.55 1.05
N ARG A 32 -44.53 0.28 0.87
CA ARG A 32 -45.49 -0.45 1.70
C ARG A 32 -44.79 -1.54 2.51
N LYS A 33 -45.11 -1.67 3.79
CA LYS A 33 -44.69 -2.81 4.62
C LYS A 33 -45.83 -3.27 5.52
N SER A 34 -46.06 -4.58 5.55
CA SER A 34 -47.12 -5.23 6.33
C SER A 34 -46.56 -6.27 7.29
N GLY A 35 -47.36 -6.68 8.27
CA GLY A 35 -47.02 -7.77 9.21
C GLY A 35 -46.86 -7.33 10.66
N PHE A 36 -47.20 -6.08 10.98
CA PHE A 36 -47.14 -5.57 12.35
C PHE A 36 -48.33 -6.09 13.17
N LYS A 37 -48.12 -6.41 14.46
CA LYS A 37 -49.17 -6.91 15.34
C LYS A 37 -50.08 -5.79 15.82
N THR A 38 -49.53 -4.59 16.02
CA THR A 38 -50.28 -3.43 16.53
C THR A 38 -50.18 -2.21 15.60
N LYS A 39 -51.14 -1.28 15.74
CA LYS A 39 -51.11 0.02 15.05
C LYS A 39 -49.88 0.83 15.47
N ALA A 40 -49.50 0.75 16.76
CA ALA A 40 -48.36 1.46 17.32
C ALA A 40 -47.04 0.97 16.71
N GLU A 41 -46.83 -0.35 16.57
CA GLU A 41 -45.65 -0.90 15.88
C GLU A 41 -45.55 -0.41 14.44
N ALA A 42 -46.65 -0.44 13.68
CA ALA A 42 -46.68 0.06 12.31
C ALA A 42 -46.39 1.57 12.24
N SER A 43 -46.91 2.35 13.19
CA SER A 43 -46.67 3.80 13.30
C SER A 43 -45.21 4.12 13.60
N ASN A 44 -44.63 3.45 14.60
CA ASN A 44 -43.24 3.66 15.00
C ASN A 44 -42.28 3.27 13.85
N ALA A 45 -42.56 2.17 13.15
CA ALA A 45 -41.77 1.76 11.98
C ALA A 45 -41.87 2.78 10.83
N ALA A 46 -43.07 3.33 10.57
CA ALA A 46 -43.27 4.35 9.53
C ALA A 46 -42.57 5.68 9.89
N GLN A 47 -42.68 6.12 11.15
CA GLN A 47 -41.98 7.30 11.65
C GLN A 47 -40.46 7.12 11.60
N GLN A 48 -39.94 5.95 11.97
CA GLN A 48 -38.52 5.66 11.85
C GLN A 48 -38.05 5.72 10.39
N LEU A 49 -38.83 5.19 9.46
CA LEU A 49 -38.52 5.26 8.03
C LEU A 49 -38.52 6.71 7.52
N ILE A 50 -39.47 7.54 7.96
CA ILE A 50 -39.50 8.96 7.59
C ILE A 50 -38.28 9.69 8.14
N ARG A 51 -37.94 9.50 9.41
CA ARG A 51 -36.71 10.08 10.01
C ARG A 51 -35.47 9.66 9.25
N ASP A 52 -35.35 8.37 8.94
CA ASP A 52 -34.21 7.86 8.19
C ASP A 52 -34.11 8.52 6.79
N LEU A 53 -35.23 8.78 6.11
CA LEU A 53 -35.25 9.48 4.82
C LEU A 53 -34.92 10.98 4.93
N GLU A 54 -35.43 11.64 5.97
CA GLU A 54 -35.15 13.06 6.27
C GLU A 54 -33.67 13.26 6.60
N ASP A 55 -33.06 12.30 7.28
CA ASP A 55 -31.62 12.24 7.56
C ASP A 55 -30.77 11.86 6.33
N GLY A 56 -31.39 11.64 5.16
CA GLY A 56 -30.71 11.30 3.90
C GLY A 56 -30.27 9.83 3.80
N ASN A 57 -30.74 8.94 4.67
CA ASN A 57 -30.34 7.53 4.68
C ASN A 57 -31.12 6.68 3.66
N ASN A 58 -30.40 5.97 2.78
CA ASN A 58 -30.93 5.08 1.74
C ASN A 58 -30.95 3.60 2.18
N ILE A 59 -31.46 3.31 3.39
CA ILE A 59 -31.32 1.99 4.04
C ILE A 59 -32.22 0.92 3.42
N GLU A 60 -33.31 1.31 2.77
CA GLU A 60 -34.33 0.38 2.27
C GLU A 60 -34.15 -0.04 0.80
N ASP A 61 -33.32 0.67 0.00
CA ASP A 61 -32.88 0.27 -1.35
C ASP A 61 -31.37 -0.01 -1.34
N ASN A 62 -30.97 -0.90 -0.42
CA ASN A 62 -29.57 -1.13 -0.13
C ASN A 62 -28.96 -2.06 -1.20
N LYS A 63 -27.95 -1.57 -1.92
CA LYS A 63 -27.21 -2.33 -2.93
C LYS A 63 -26.47 -3.51 -2.31
N LYS A 64 -26.10 -4.49 -3.15
CA LYS A 64 -25.10 -5.49 -2.74
C LYS A 64 -23.76 -4.79 -2.55
N PHE A 65 -23.00 -5.19 -1.52
CA PHE A 65 -21.72 -4.57 -1.25
C PHE A 65 -20.74 -4.70 -2.42
N LYS A 66 -20.75 -5.82 -3.14
CA LYS A 66 -19.93 -6.03 -4.34
C LYS A 66 -20.23 -5.05 -5.47
N GLU A 67 -21.51 -4.79 -5.71
CA GLU A 67 -21.95 -3.83 -6.73
C GLU A 67 -21.55 -2.41 -6.32
N TYR A 68 -21.85 -2.03 -5.07
CA TYR A 68 -21.45 -0.73 -4.53
C TYR A 68 -19.94 -0.52 -4.57
N TYR A 69 -19.15 -1.53 -4.19
CA TYR A 69 -17.69 -1.46 -4.18
C TYR A 69 -17.11 -1.32 -5.59
N SER A 70 -17.71 -1.98 -6.58
CA SER A 70 -17.31 -1.88 -7.99
C SER A 70 -17.64 -0.49 -8.57
N ASP A 71 -18.85 0.01 -8.31
CA ASP A 71 -19.26 1.37 -8.68
C ASP A 71 -18.33 2.40 -8.03
N TRP A 72 -18.04 2.23 -6.74
CA TRP A 72 -17.17 3.11 -5.96
C TRP A 72 -15.75 3.18 -6.50
N ILE A 73 -15.17 2.03 -6.89
CA ILE A 73 -13.87 1.97 -7.57
C ILE A 73 -13.92 2.76 -8.87
N ASN A 74 -14.96 2.58 -9.69
CA ASN A 74 -15.07 3.27 -10.98
C ASN A 74 -15.22 4.80 -10.80
N ILE A 75 -15.99 5.24 -9.81
CA ILE A 75 -16.21 6.67 -9.52
C ILE A 75 -14.96 7.34 -8.95
N LYS A 76 -14.29 6.72 -7.95
CA LYS A 76 -13.12 7.32 -7.29
C LYS A 76 -11.87 7.35 -8.18
N ASN A 77 -11.79 6.49 -9.20
CA ASN A 77 -10.58 6.32 -9.99
C ASN A 77 -10.53 7.16 -11.28
N LYS A 78 -10.99 8.42 -11.24
CA LYS A 78 -10.67 9.43 -12.29
C LYS A 78 -9.17 9.56 -12.58
N LYS A 79 -8.29 9.08 -11.69
CA LYS A 79 -6.85 8.88 -11.91
C LYS A 79 -6.56 7.37 -11.95
N GLN A 80 -5.83 6.91 -12.97
CA GLN A 80 -5.46 5.51 -13.13
C GLN A 80 -4.70 4.99 -11.90
N LEU A 81 -5.25 3.98 -11.22
CA LEU A 81 -4.54 3.23 -10.18
C LEU A 81 -3.39 2.43 -10.80
N SER A 82 -2.31 2.24 -10.07
CA SER A 82 -1.28 1.28 -10.49
C SER A 82 -1.81 -0.15 -10.45
N SER A 83 -1.30 -1.04 -11.29
CA SER A 83 -1.72 -2.45 -11.34
C SER A 83 -1.62 -3.15 -9.97
N LYS A 84 -0.61 -2.79 -9.16
CA LYS A 84 -0.46 -3.32 -7.80
C LYS A 84 -1.55 -2.84 -6.85
N GLN A 85 -1.98 -1.58 -6.95
CA GLN A 85 -3.07 -1.06 -6.13
C GLN A 85 -4.39 -1.72 -6.53
N PHE A 86 -4.65 -1.79 -7.83
CA PHE A 86 -5.85 -2.44 -8.36
C PHE A 86 -5.96 -3.91 -7.92
N TYR A 87 -4.86 -4.66 -7.97
CA TYR A 87 -4.78 -6.02 -7.43
C TYR A 87 -5.29 -6.11 -5.98
N TRP A 88 -4.92 -5.19 -5.10
CA TRP A 88 -5.39 -5.22 -3.70
C TRP A 88 -6.87 -4.91 -3.59
N TYR A 89 -7.41 -4.01 -4.41
CA TYR A 89 -8.84 -3.73 -4.45
C TYR A 89 -9.64 -4.97 -4.88
N GLU A 90 -9.23 -5.63 -5.96
CA GLU A 90 -9.85 -6.87 -6.45
C GLU A 90 -9.71 -8.03 -5.46
N ARG A 91 -8.51 -8.21 -4.89
CA ARG A 91 -8.25 -9.24 -3.89
C ARG A 91 -9.14 -9.04 -2.66
N SER A 92 -9.31 -7.80 -2.21
CA SER A 92 -10.09 -7.47 -1.02
C SER A 92 -11.57 -7.76 -1.20
N ILE A 93 -12.15 -7.39 -2.35
CA ILE A 93 -13.57 -7.70 -2.61
C ILE A 93 -13.81 -9.20 -2.79
N LYS A 94 -12.86 -9.92 -3.42
CA LYS A 94 -12.93 -11.38 -3.52
C LYS A 94 -12.93 -12.04 -2.13
N LEU A 95 -12.01 -11.64 -1.25
CA LEU A 95 -11.94 -12.13 0.14
C LEU A 95 -13.23 -11.82 0.92
N PHE A 96 -13.78 -10.62 0.71
CA PHE A 96 -15.04 -10.23 1.32
C PHE A 96 -16.19 -11.15 0.85
N SER A 97 -16.34 -11.35 -0.47
CA SER A 97 -17.36 -12.24 -1.04
C SER A 97 -17.20 -13.70 -0.58
N GLU A 98 -15.97 -14.19 -0.43
CA GLU A 98 -15.69 -15.55 0.07
C GLU A 98 -16.16 -15.74 1.53
N PHE A 99 -16.17 -14.67 2.35
CA PHE A 99 -16.57 -14.74 3.76
C PHE A 99 -18.05 -14.42 3.97
N PHE A 100 -18.55 -13.34 3.36
CA PHE A 100 -19.91 -12.83 3.58
C PHE A 100 -20.92 -13.34 2.55
N GLY A 101 -20.46 -13.94 1.45
CA GLY A 101 -21.27 -14.31 0.30
C GLY A 101 -21.47 -13.16 -0.70
N GLU A 102 -21.80 -13.53 -1.94
CA GLU A 102 -21.91 -12.59 -3.07
C GLU A 102 -23.13 -11.65 -2.97
N ASN A 103 -24.11 -11.99 -2.14
CA ASN A 103 -25.37 -11.25 -2.00
C ASN A 103 -25.45 -10.40 -0.72
N MET A 104 -24.33 -10.23 -0.01
CA MET A 104 -24.28 -9.40 1.20
C MET A 104 -24.69 -7.96 0.89
N LEU A 105 -25.72 -7.46 1.59
CA LEU A 105 -26.17 -6.07 1.48
C LEU A 105 -25.31 -5.16 2.36
N VAL A 106 -25.07 -3.92 1.94
CA VAL A 106 -24.22 -2.97 2.70
C VAL A 106 -24.76 -2.77 4.12
N LYS A 107 -26.08 -2.56 4.29
CA LYS A 107 -26.71 -2.35 5.62
C LYS A 107 -26.50 -3.48 6.61
N ASN A 108 -26.28 -4.70 6.12
CA ASN A 108 -26.21 -5.88 6.98
C ASN A 108 -24.80 -6.09 7.53
N ILE A 109 -23.81 -5.29 7.10
CA ILE A 109 -22.43 -5.43 7.55
C ILE A 109 -22.35 -4.93 8.99
N THR A 110 -22.20 -5.85 9.95
CA THR A 110 -22.02 -5.51 11.36
C THR A 110 -20.53 -5.41 11.72
N ARG A 111 -20.21 -4.62 12.74
CA ARG A 111 -18.83 -4.51 13.25
C ARG A 111 -18.27 -5.86 13.72
N SER A 112 -19.09 -6.64 14.42
CA SER A 112 -18.68 -7.93 14.97
C SER A 112 -18.35 -8.95 13.87
N GLU A 113 -19.15 -9.01 12.80
CA GLU A 113 -18.86 -9.89 11.66
C GLU A 113 -17.66 -9.40 10.85
N TYR A 114 -17.51 -8.09 10.68
CA TYR A 114 -16.34 -7.51 10.03
C TYR A 114 -15.05 -7.83 10.79
N GLN A 115 -15.06 -7.77 12.13
CA GLN A 115 -13.93 -8.22 12.95
C GLN A 115 -13.66 -9.73 12.78
N ARG A 116 -14.70 -10.58 12.70
CA ARG A 116 -14.52 -12.03 12.45
C ARG A 116 -13.89 -12.28 11.08
N PHE A 117 -14.29 -11.53 10.06
CA PHE A 117 -13.66 -11.57 8.73
C PHE A 117 -12.17 -11.24 8.83
N LEU A 118 -11.80 -10.14 9.49
CA LEU A 118 -10.40 -9.77 9.67
C LEU A 118 -9.62 -10.82 10.48
N ASN A 119 -10.20 -11.37 11.55
CA ASN A 119 -9.56 -12.42 12.35
C ASN A 119 -9.31 -13.70 11.55
N LYS A 120 -10.24 -14.08 10.66
CA LYS A 120 -10.05 -15.23 9.77
C LYS A 120 -8.94 -14.95 8.76
N TYR A 121 -8.92 -13.76 8.16
CA TYR A 121 -7.88 -13.39 7.21
C TYR A 121 -6.51 -13.19 7.87
N ALA A 122 -6.47 -12.78 9.14
CA ALA A 122 -5.25 -12.58 9.91
C ALA A 122 -4.45 -13.86 10.14
N GLN A 123 -5.11 -15.03 10.11
CA GLN A 123 -4.44 -16.32 10.20
C GLN A 123 -3.46 -16.50 9.03
N GLY A 124 -2.18 -16.69 9.36
CA GLY A 124 -1.08 -16.85 8.40
C GLY A 124 -0.64 -15.56 7.69
N HIS A 125 -1.08 -14.39 8.17
CA HIS A 125 -0.75 -13.09 7.57
C HIS A 125 -0.15 -12.12 8.59
N THR A 126 0.68 -11.20 8.09
CA THR A 126 1.24 -10.11 8.90
C THR A 126 0.26 -8.95 9.07
N ASP A 127 0.45 -8.15 10.13
CA ASP A 127 -0.30 -6.90 10.38
C ASP A 127 -0.45 -6.04 9.12
N GLU A 128 0.64 -5.88 8.36
CA GLU A 128 0.65 -5.04 7.14
C GLU A 128 -0.19 -5.63 6.01
N THR A 129 -0.24 -6.96 5.89
CA THR A 129 -1.08 -7.62 4.88
C THR A 129 -2.57 -7.48 5.23
N VAL A 130 -2.92 -7.69 6.50
CA VAL A 130 -4.30 -7.48 6.98
C VAL A 130 -4.72 -6.02 6.81
N ARG A 131 -3.81 -5.08 7.14
CA ARG A 131 -4.03 -3.63 6.98
C ARG A 131 -4.35 -3.23 5.55
N LYS A 132 -3.73 -3.85 4.54
CA LYS A 132 -4.02 -3.56 3.12
C LYS A 132 -5.46 -3.94 2.75
N VAL A 133 -5.89 -5.14 3.14
CA VAL A 133 -7.26 -5.59 2.88
C VAL A 133 -8.27 -4.73 3.62
N HIS A 134 -8.04 -4.48 4.91
CA HIS A 134 -8.86 -3.56 5.69
C HIS A 134 -8.92 -2.16 5.05
N GLY A 135 -7.78 -1.59 4.67
CA GLY A 135 -7.72 -0.24 4.09
C GLY A 135 -8.50 -0.08 2.77
N CYS A 136 -8.50 -1.11 1.92
CA CYS A 136 -9.32 -1.13 0.71
C CYS A 136 -10.83 -1.15 1.03
N LEU A 137 -11.25 -2.02 1.96
CA LEU A 137 -12.66 -2.21 2.32
C LEU A 137 -13.21 -1.05 3.16
N ALA A 138 -12.49 -0.65 4.20
CA ALA A 138 -12.93 0.38 5.16
C ALA A 138 -13.14 1.73 4.49
N ARG A 139 -12.34 2.09 3.49
CA ARG A 139 -12.54 3.34 2.75
C ARG A 139 -13.85 3.35 1.98
N CYS A 140 -14.20 2.24 1.33
CA CYS A 140 -15.46 2.08 0.63
C CYS A 140 -16.65 2.06 1.62
N ILE A 141 -16.54 1.31 2.72
CA ILE A 141 -17.57 1.24 3.75
C ILE A 141 -17.83 2.61 4.40
N LYS A 142 -16.77 3.38 4.65
CA LYS A 142 -16.89 4.73 5.21
C LYS A 142 -17.60 5.69 4.26
N ASP A 143 -17.35 5.60 2.95
CA ASP A 143 -18.10 6.37 1.97
C ASP A 143 -19.57 5.90 1.90
N ALA A 144 -19.83 4.60 2.04
CA ALA A 144 -21.18 4.06 2.10
C ALA A 144 -21.99 4.55 3.32
N LEU A 145 -21.31 4.83 4.44
CA LEU A 145 -21.91 5.48 5.61
C LEU A 145 -22.34 6.92 5.28
N TYR A 146 -21.50 7.70 4.59
CA TYR A 146 -21.84 9.06 4.18
C TYR A 146 -22.91 9.11 3.09
N ASP A 147 -22.96 8.11 2.22
CA ASP A 147 -24.02 7.94 1.22
C ASP A 147 -25.36 7.44 1.84
N GLY A 148 -25.38 7.21 3.16
CA GLY A 148 -26.59 6.85 3.90
C GLY A 148 -26.98 5.36 3.79
N TYR A 149 -26.10 4.48 3.31
CA TYR A 149 -26.35 3.03 3.24
C TYR A 149 -26.14 2.32 4.59
N LEU A 150 -25.44 2.96 5.53
CA LEU A 150 -25.17 2.46 6.88
C LEU A 150 -25.57 3.54 7.89
N LYS A 151 -25.97 3.11 9.10
CA LYS A 151 -26.17 4.03 10.24
C LYS A 151 -24.94 4.14 11.14
N LYS A 152 -24.09 3.12 11.11
CA LYS A 152 -22.90 2.99 11.97
C LYS A 152 -21.77 2.41 11.13
N ASP A 153 -20.56 2.87 11.39
CA ASP A 153 -19.35 2.36 10.74
C ASP A 153 -18.98 0.97 11.30
N PRO A 154 -19.09 -0.12 10.53
CA PRO A 154 -18.68 -1.44 10.99
C PRO A 154 -17.15 -1.61 11.00
N THR A 155 -16.40 -0.66 10.46
CA THR A 155 -14.92 -0.65 10.44
C THR A 155 -14.31 0.19 11.55
N TYR A 156 -15.14 0.86 12.35
CA TYR A 156 -14.68 1.68 13.46
C TYR A 156 -13.96 0.84 14.52
N ASP A 157 -12.74 1.27 14.87
CA ASP A 157 -11.92 0.70 15.94
C ASP A 157 -11.79 -0.83 15.86
N VAL A 158 -11.56 -1.35 14.66
CA VAL A 158 -11.31 -2.79 14.45
C VAL A 158 -9.85 -3.13 14.72
N ASN A 159 -9.61 -4.32 15.26
CA ASN A 159 -8.27 -4.79 15.53
C ASN A 159 -7.63 -5.36 14.25
N ILE A 160 -6.52 -4.75 13.83
CA ILE A 160 -5.73 -5.12 12.64
C ILE A 160 -4.43 -5.78 13.11
N LYS A 161 -4.55 -6.96 13.70
CA LYS A 161 -3.42 -7.78 14.16
C LYS A 161 -3.39 -9.08 13.40
N GLY A 162 -2.33 -9.28 12.62
CA GLY A 162 -2.00 -10.54 11.99
C GLY A 162 -1.44 -11.53 13.01
N THR A 163 -1.48 -12.82 12.69
CA THR A 163 -0.84 -13.84 13.54
C THR A 163 0.65 -13.96 13.26
N GLU A 164 1.08 -13.59 12.05
CA GLU A 164 2.48 -13.65 11.66
C GLU A 164 3.20 -12.36 12.02
N LYS A 165 4.35 -12.49 12.67
CA LYS A 165 5.22 -11.35 12.91
C LYS A 165 5.89 -10.93 11.61
N SER A 166 5.92 -9.63 11.35
CA SER A 166 6.80 -9.11 10.31
C SER A 166 8.25 -9.43 10.67
N LYS A 167 9.04 -9.88 9.69
CA LYS A 167 10.48 -10.05 9.86
C LYS A 167 11.11 -8.73 10.32
N ASP A 168 11.87 -8.79 11.42
CA ASP A 168 12.55 -7.62 12.00
C ASP A 168 13.43 -6.94 10.93
N GLU A 169 13.44 -5.61 10.93
CA GLU A 169 14.30 -4.83 10.03
C GLU A 169 15.77 -5.12 10.27
N LYS A 170 16.15 -5.48 11.52
CA LYS A 170 17.50 -5.92 11.89
C LYS A 170 18.06 -7.06 11.06
N PHE A 171 17.21 -7.99 10.63
CA PHE A 171 17.67 -9.15 9.84
C PHE A 171 17.87 -8.84 8.35
N LYS A 172 17.58 -7.61 7.89
CA LYS A 172 17.69 -7.20 6.48
C LYS A 172 18.97 -6.44 6.15
N TYR A 173 19.82 -6.18 7.15
CA TYR A 173 21.04 -5.39 6.99
C TYR A 173 22.20 -6.22 6.43
N ILE A 174 23.06 -5.54 5.66
CA ILE A 174 24.32 -6.06 5.16
C ILE A 174 25.42 -5.31 5.93
N THR A 175 26.47 -6.00 6.37
CA THR A 175 27.63 -5.32 6.98
C THR A 175 28.30 -4.41 5.94
N ILE A 176 28.99 -3.34 6.37
CA ILE A 176 29.71 -2.47 5.43
C ILE A 176 30.73 -3.29 4.60
N LYS A 177 31.41 -4.24 5.24
CA LYS A 177 32.37 -5.15 4.60
C LYS A 177 31.69 -5.97 3.50
N ASP A 178 30.58 -6.64 3.80
CA ASP A 178 29.89 -7.49 2.83
C ASP A 178 29.25 -6.67 1.70
N TYR A 179 28.77 -5.47 2.01
CA TYR A 179 28.26 -4.55 1.01
C TYR A 179 29.33 -4.14 0.01
N LEU A 180 30.53 -3.78 0.48
CA LEU A 180 31.67 -3.48 -0.39
C LEU A 180 32.11 -4.71 -1.21
N ASN A 181 32.13 -5.90 -0.59
CA ASN A 181 32.42 -7.15 -1.30
C ASN A 181 31.40 -7.45 -2.42
N LEU A 182 30.10 -7.22 -2.16
CA LEU A 182 29.05 -7.33 -3.19
C LEU A 182 29.28 -6.33 -4.34
N LEU A 183 29.59 -5.07 -4.03
CA LEU A 183 29.86 -4.06 -5.06
C LEU A 183 31.04 -4.47 -5.94
N GLU A 184 32.15 -4.93 -5.35
CA GLU A 184 33.30 -5.42 -6.10
C GLU A 184 32.99 -6.67 -6.93
N TYR A 185 32.16 -7.57 -6.41
CA TYR A 185 31.68 -8.73 -7.18
C TYR A 185 30.84 -8.29 -8.40
N PHE A 186 29.88 -7.38 -8.22
CA PHE A 186 29.06 -6.86 -9.32
C PHE A 186 29.89 -6.10 -10.36
N LYS A 187 30.86 -5.28 -9.89
CA LYS A 187 31.74 -4.46 -10.72
C LYS A 187 32.61 -5.27 -11.68
N LYS A 188 32.88 -6.54 -11.39
CA LYS A 188 33.69 -7.45 -12.23
C LYS A 188 32.88 -8.22 -13.28
N ARG A 189 31.55 -8.15 -13.24
CA ARG A 189 30.64 -8.95 -14.07
C ARG A 189 30.01 -8.15 -15.19
N ASP A 190 29.82 -8.77 -16.35
CA ASP A 190 29.31 -8.10 -17.57
C ASP A 190 27.84 -8.42 -17.84
N GLU A 191 27.25 -9.37 -17.10
CA GLU A 191 25.85 -9.73 -17.23
C GLU A 191 24.94 -8.57 -16.79
N GLU A 192 23.86 -8.38 -17.55
CA GLU A 192 22.93 -7.25 -17.39
C GLU A 192 22.40 -7.10 -15.95
N SER A 193 22.10 -8.22 -15.28
CA SER A 193 21.60 -8.22 -13.91
C SER A 193 22.65 -7.77 -12.88
N TYR A 194 23.94 -8.04 -13.10
CA TYR A 194 25.01 -7.57 -12.21
C TYR A 194 25.34 -6.10 -12.44
N ILE A 195 25.30 -5.62 -13.68
CA ILE A 195 25.40 -4.18 -13.97
C ILE A 195 24.24 -3.43 -13.28
N PHE A 196 23.02 -3.98 -13.37
CA PHE A 196 21.85 -3.44 -12.70
C PHE A 196 22.02 -3.38 -11.16
N LEU A 197 22.50 -4.47 -10.55
CA LEU A 197 22.79 -4.52 -9.11
C LEU A 197 23.90 -3.54 -8.70
N TYR A 198 24.92 -3.37 -9.52
CA TYR A 198 25.98 -2.39 -9.28
C TYR A 198 25.43 -0.97 -9.23
N ILE A 199 24.58 -0.59 -10.20
CA ILE A 199 23.92 0.71 -10.22
C ILE A 199 23.06 0.91 -8.98
N LEU A 200 22.24 -0.08 -8.60
CA LEU A 200 21.45 0.00 -7.35
C LEU A 200 22.33 0.24 -6.13
N GLY A 201 23.47 -0.46 -6.06
CA GLY A 201 24.44 -0.35 -5.00
C GLY A 201 25.02 1.06 -4.87
N ILE A 202 25.61 1.60 -5.93
CA ILE A 202 26.34 2.89 -5.88
C ILE A 202 25.42 4.13 -5.81
N THR A 203 24.18 4.01 -6.29
CA THR A 203 23.22 5.13 -6.32
C THR A 203 22.23 5.12 -5.15
N GLY A 204 22.00 3.99 -4.50
CA GLY A 204 20.89 3.81 -3.56
C GLY A 204 19.51 3.92 -4.23
N ALA A 205 19.43 3.77 -5.55
CA ALA A 205 18.19 3.89 -6.31
C ALA A 205 17.18 2.78 -5.95
N ARG A 206 15.90 3.02 -6.22
CA ARG A 206 14.90 1.93 -6.19
C ARG A 206 15.02 1.12 -7.47
N TYR A 207 14.60 -0.15 -7.43
CA TYR A 207 14.50 -1.00 -8.63
C TYR A 207 13.79 -0.28 -9.79
N SER A 208 12.68 0.40 -9.48
CA SER A 208 11.88 1.13 -10.48
C SER A 208 12.60 2.31 -11.11
N ASP A 209 13.58 2.90 -10.43
CA ASP A 209 14.37 4.01 -10.97
C ASP A 209 15.35 3.46 -12.02
N VAL A 210 16.05 2.36 -11.71
CA VAL A 210 17.06 1.76 -12.60
C VAL A 210 16.43 1.07 -13.81
N ILE A 211 15.31 0.35 -13.63
CA ILE A 211 14.65 -0.35 -14.76
C ILE A 211 14.04 0.60 -15.79
N ASN A 212 13.72 1.84 -15.39
CA ASN A 212 13.17 2.85 -16.29
C ASN A 212 14.23 3.85 -16.79
N MET A 213 15.49 3.66 -16.39
CA MET A 213 16.60 4.52 -16.77
C MET A 213 16.94 4.34 -18.26
N THR A 214 17.27 5.44 -18.91
CA THR A 214 17.76 5.52 -20.30
C THR A 214 19.24 5.90 -20.35
N TYR A 215 19.86 5.85 -21.53
CA TYR A 215 21.23 6.32 -21.71
C TYR A 215 21.41 7.81 -21.37
N LYS A 216 20.38 8.64 -21.63
CA LYS A 216 20.40 10.07 -21.28
C LYS A 216 20.40 10.28 -19.76
N ASP A 217 19.73 9.40 -19.05
CA ASP A 217 19.66 9.47 -17.59
C ASP A 217 20.99 9.06 -16.94
N LEU A 218 21.60 7.98 -17.42
CA LEU A 218 22.91 7.52 -16.94
C LEU A 218 24.04 8.52 -17.25
N ASN A 219 23.94 9.21 -18.38
CA ASN A 219 24.95 10.15 -18.87
C ASN A 219 24.46 11.60 -18.78
N LYS A 220 23.76 11.94 -17.70
CA LYS A 220 23.15 13.27 -17.52
C LYS A 220 24.20 14.38 -17.52
N ALA A 221 25.29 14.19 -16.77
CA ALA A 221 26.49 15.01 -16.80
C ALA A 221 27.67 14.22 -16.21
N ASN A 222 28.88 14.80 -16.24
CA ASN A 222 30.06 14.14 -15.66
C ASN A 222 29.85 13.88 -14.16
N GLY A 223 29.84 12.60 -13.76
CA GLY A 223 29.60 12.19 -12.38
C GLY A 223 28.16 12.36 -11.88
N ILE A 224 27.19 12.59 -12.77
CA ILE A 224 25.78 12.79 -12.39
C ILE A 224 24.88 11.82 -13.17
N VAL A 225 24.03 11.10 -12.43
CA VAL A 225 22.99 10.21 -12.96
C VAL A 225 21.61 10.76 -12.59
N HIS A 226 20.73 10.85 -13.58
CA HIS A 226 19.32 11.15 -13.36
C HIS A 226 18.56 9.88 -12.96
N LEU A 227 17.79 9.94 -11.89
CA LEU A 227 16.85 8.90 -11.49
C LEU A 227 15.44 9.33 -11.91
N PRO A 228 14.79 8.62 -12.85
CA PRO A 228 13.56 9.08 -13.51
C PRO A 228 12.32 9.06 -12.62
N GLY A 229 12.40 8.40 -11.47
CA GLY A 229 11.47 8.53 -10.35
C GLY A 229 9.99 8.29 -10.66
N THR A 230 9.47 7.11 -10.30
CA THR A 230 8.11 6.71 -10.70
C THR A 230 7.04 6.76 -9.61
N LYS A 231 7.40 7.05 -8.33
CA LYS A 231 6.51 6.78 -7.19
C LYS A 231 6.01 8.02 -6.42
N THR A 232 6.79 9.09 -6.35
CA THR A 232 6.50 10.29 -5.55
C THR A 232 6.94 11.56 -6.28
N LYS A 233 6.43 12.73 -5.86
CA LYS A 233 6.88 14.04 -6.39
C LYS A 233 8.41 14.20 -6.33
N ASN A 234 9.04 13.73 -5.24
CA ASN A 234 10.49 13.80 -5.02
C ASN A 234 11.26 12.58 -5.57
N SER A 235 10.60 11.70 -6.32
CA SER A 235 11.28 10.51 -6.86
C SER A 235 12.25 10.89 -7.98
N LYS A 236 11.91 11.92 -8.78
CA LYS A 236 12.78 12.46 -9.83
C LYS A 236 13.89 13.27 -9.19
N ARG A 237 15.14 12.89 -9.44
CA ARG A 237 16.30 13.51 -8.79
C ARG A 237 17.58 13.15 -9.51
N ASP A 238 18.58 13.99 -9.34
CA ASP A 238 19.94 13.73 -9.78
C ASP A 238 20.76 13.21 -8.59
N VAL A 239 21.66 12.25 -8.85
CA VAL A 239 22.55 11.70 -7.84
C VAL A 239 24.00 11.72 -8.34
N GLU A 240 24.90 12.14 -7.46
CA GLU A 240 26.33 12.15 -7.74
C GLU A 240 26.91 10.73 -7.62
N VAL A 241 27.77 10.39 -8.56
CA VAL A 241 28.45 9.09 -8.68
C VAL A 241 29.85 9.30 -9.24
N ASN A 242 30.75 8.35 -8.99
CA ASN A 242 32.10 8.45 -9.51
C ASN A 242 32.10 8.35 -11.06
N PRO A 243 32.68 9.31 -11.79
CA PRO A 243 32.77 9.25 -13.26
C PRO A 243 33.37 7.96 -13.80
N ARG A 244 34.36 7.37 -13.08
CA ARG A 244 34.99 6.10 -13.49
C ARG A 244 34.02 4.93 -13.47
N ASP A 245 33.06 4.93 -12.54
CA ASP A 245 32.01 3.91 -12.50
C ASP A 245 31.08 4.03 -13.70
N ILE A 246 30.71 5.25 -14.08
CA ILE A 246 29.88 5.51 -15.27
C ILE A 246 30.59 5.10 -16.55
N MET A 247 31.88 5.44 -16.70
CA MET A 247 32.69 4.98 -17.83
C MET A 247 32.70 3.44 -17.92
N ARG A 248 32.89 2.74 -16.79
CA ARG A 248 32.90 1.28 -16.73
C ARG A 248 31.52 0.67 -17.04
N ILE A 249 30.44 1.30 -16.57
CA ILE A 249 29.07 0.86 -16.88
C ILE A 249 28.83 1.02 -18.39
N ASN A 250 29.15 2.18 -18.96
CA ASN A 250 28.99 2.44 -20.40
C ASN A 250 29.80 1.46 -21.26
N SER A 251 31.04 1.13 -20.89
CA SER A 251 31.85 0.17 -21.64
C SER A 251 31.23 -1.23 -21.67
N LYS A 252 30.54 -1.63 -20.60
CA LYS A 252 29.82 -2.91 -20.55
C LYS A 252 28.50 -2.84 -21.31
N LEU A 253 27.74 -1.75 -21.15
CA LEU A 253 26.48 -1.54 -21.86
C LEU A 253 26.68 -1.47 -23.38
N ALA A 254 27.82 -0.97 -23.86
CA ALA A 254 28.17 -0.94 -25.28
C ALA A 254 28.30 -2.35 -25.89
N ARG A 255 28.56 -3.38 -25.09
CA ARG A 255 28.62 -4.78 -25.52
C ARG A 255 27.24 -5.45 -25.57
N LEU A 256 26.20 -4.80 -25.04
CA LEU A 256 24.83 -5.31 -24.99
C LEU A 256 24.00 -4.73 -26.14
N PRO A 257 23.02 -5.48 -26.67
CA PRO A 257 22.14 -4.98 -27.73
C PRO A 257 21.33 -3.77 -27.24
N ARG A 258 21.25 -2.73 -28.07
CA ARG A 258 20.44 -1.54 -27.77
C ARG A 258 18.96 -1.87 -27.92
N ARG A 259 18.15 -1.30 -27.03
CA ARG A 259 16.70 -1.51 -26.99
C ARG A 259 15.98 -0.39 -27.73
N ILE A 260 14.95 -0.75 -28.50
CA ILE A 260 14.13 0.19 -29.29
C ILE A 260 13.44 1.23 -28.39
N ASN A 261 12.99 0.82 -27.20
CA ASN A 261 12.32 1.69 -26.23
C ASN A 261 13.27 2.67 -25.50
N GLY A 262 14.57 2.67 -25.82
CA GLY A 262 15.57 3.56 -25.23
C GLY A 262 15.97 3.26 -23.78
N LYS A 263 15.35 2.26 -23.13
CA LYS A 263 15.71 1.83 -21.77
C LYS A 263 17.04 1.08 -21.79
N LEU A 264 17.79 1.18 -20.69
CA LEU A 264 19.04 0.44 -20.51
C LEU A 264 18.81 -1.05 -20.31
N PHE A 265 17.74 -1.41 -19.58
CA PHE A 265 17.57 -2.76 -19.06
C PHE A 265 16.18 -3.36 -19.37
N SER A 266 16.11 -4.68 -19.46
CA SER A 266 14.84 -5.47 -19.41
C SER A 266 14.87 -6.61 -18.40
N VAL A 267 15.83 -6.58 -17.48
CA VAL A 267 15.92 -7.59 -16.42
C VAL A 267 14.62 -7.61 -15.60
N SER A 268 14.14 -8.82 -15.34
CA SER A 268 13.00 -9.04 -14.46
C SER A 268 13.44 -9.00 -12.99
N HIS A 269 12.50 -8.72 -12.09
CA HIS A 269 12.77 -8.72 -10.65
C HIS A 269 13.31 -10.09 -10.19
N THR A 270 12.79 -11.16 -10.77
CA THR A 270 13.23 -12.55 -10.51
C THR A 270 14.67 -12.77 -10.97
N SER A 271 15.06 -12.28 -12.15
CA SER A 271 16.42 -12.39 -12.66
C SER A 271 17.42 -11.67 -11.76
N VAL A 272 17.12 -10.42 -11.40
CA VAL A 272 17.94 -9.63 -10.47
C VAL A 272 18.05 -10.31 -9.10
N SER A 273 16.95 -10.86 -8.58
CA SER A 273 16.95 -11.57 -7.29
C SER A 273 17.78 -12.85 -7.33
N LYS A 274 17.75 -13.61 -8.43
CA LYS A 274 18.57 -14.82 -8.63
C LYS A 274 20.06 -14.47 -8.69
N SER A 275 20.44 -13.47 -9.48
CA SER A 275 21.83 -13.01 -9.56
C SER A 275 22.33 -12.47 -8.22
N PHE A 276 21.49 -11.75 -7.48
CA PHE A 276 21.82 -11.30 -6.14
C PHE A 276 22.01 -12.46 -5.16
N LYS A 277 21.15 -13.48 -5.19
CA LYS A 277 21.30 -14.70 -4.38
C LYS A 277 22.63 -15.40 -4.67
N LYS A 278 22.98 -15.59 -5.96
CA LYS A 278 24.27 -16.17 -6.36
C LYS A 278 25.45 -15.36 -5.83
N ALA A 279 25.39 -14.02 -5.92
CA ALA A 279 26.45 -13.17 -5.39
C ALA A 279 26.60 -13.30 -3.87
N LYS A 280 25.49 -13.37 -3.12
CA LYS A 280 25.50 -13.61 -1.68
C LYS A 280 26.19 -14.92 -1.32
N GLU A 281 25.84 -16.00 -2.01
CA GLU A 281 26.44 -17.33 -1.80
C GLU A 281 27.97 -17.28 -2.01
N VAL A 282 28.43 -16.62 -3.08
CA VAL A 282 29.86 -16.49 -3.38
C VAL A 282 30.64 -15.75 -2.29
N ILE A 283 30.05 -14.72 -1.68
CA ILE A 283 30.72 -13.95 -0.63
C ILE A 283 30.47 -14.48 0.79
N GLY A 284 29.74 -15.61 0.92
CA GLY A 284 29.41 -16.21 2.22
C GLY A 284 28.27 -15.52 2.99
N LEU A 285 27.48 -14.65 2.35
CA LEU A 285 26.37 -13.93 2.96
C LEU A 285 25.05 -14.74 2.90
N ASN A 286 24.98 -15.82 3.66
CA ASN A 286 23.86 -16.77 3.61
C ASN A 286 22.67 -16.34 4.50
N ASN A 287 22.02 -15.22 4.14
CA ASN A 287 20.80 -14.75 4.80
C ASN A 287 19.71 -14.44 3.77
N ASP A 288 18.62 -15.22 3.78
CA ASP A 288 17.50 -15.09 2.85
C ASP A 288 16.64 -13.82 3.06
N ASN A 289 16.78 -13.15 4.20
CA ASN A 289 16.10 -11.90 4.46
C ASN A 289 16.76 -10.71 3.74
N ILE A 290 18.01 -10.87 3.30
CA ILE A 290 18.74 -9.87 2.52
C ILE A 290 18.33 -10.02 1.05
N THR A 291 17.78 -8.94 0.51
CA THR A 291 17.28 -8.86 -0.87
C THR A 291 18.00 -7.73 -1.63
N PRO A 292 17.83 -7.58 -2.95
CA PRO A 292 18.38 -6.43 -3.66
C PRO A 292 17.98 -5.08 -3.05
N TYR A 293 16.81 -4.99 -2.39
CA TYR A 293 16.39 -3.77 -1.70
C TYR A 293 17.27 -3.42 -0.49
N SER A 294 17.90 -4.43 0.15
CA SER A 294 18.87 -4.23 1.24
C SER A 294 20.11 -3.44 0.82
N LEU A 295 20.45 -3.41 -0.48
CA LEU A 295 21.54 -2.57 -0.99
C LEU A 295 21.26 -1.09 -0.76
N ARG A 296 20.02 -0.65 -0.94
CA ARG A 296 19.62 0.75 -0.69
C ARG A 296 19.68 1.09 0.79
N HIS A 297 19.28 0.17 1.65
CA HIS A 297 19.42 0.32 3.09
C HIS A 297 20.90 0.49 3.44
N THR A 298 21.73 -0.46 3.03
CA THR A 298 23.15 -0.43 3.38
C THR A 298 23.92 0.73 2.75
N HIS A 299 23.55 1.17 1.53
CA HIS A 299 24.10 2.37 0.90
C HIS A 299 23.97 3.59 1.81
N THR A 300 22.80 3.75 2.42
CA THR A 300 22.55 4.88 3.32
C THR A 300 23.35 4.75 4.61
N SER A 301 23.39 3.55 5.20
CA SER A 301 24.21 3.23 6.37
C SER A 301 25.68 3.58 6.12
N TYR A 302 26.18 3.23 4.92
CA TYR A 302 27.53 3.50 4.50
C TYR A 302 27.81 5.00 4.34
N LEU A 303 26.91 5.76 3.71
CA LEU A 303 27.09 7.23 3.59
C LEU A 303 27.06 7.91 4.97
N LEU A 304 26.16 7.48 5.85
CA LEU A 304 26.04 8.02 7.19
C LEU A 304 27.30 7.74 8.02
N SER A 305 27.87 6.52 7.94
CA SER A 305 29.12 6.19 8.63
C SER A 305 30.34 6.91 8.09
N LYS A 306 30.24 7.51 6.89
CA LYS A 306 31.22 8.44 6.33
C LYS A 306 30.94 9.91 6.68
N GLY A 307 29.99 10.17 7.59
CA GLY A 307 29.69 11.51 8.09
C GLY A 307 28.89 12.38 7.12
N ILE A 308 28.27 11.79 6.08
CA ILE A 308 27.45 12.56 5.14
C ILE A 308 26.13 12.95 5.82
N PRO A 309 25.72 14.25 5.75
CA PRO A 309 24.51 14.71 6.41
C PRO A 309 23.24 13.95 6.00
N ILE A 310 22.39 13.64 6.99
CA ILE A 310 21.19 12.84 6.77
C ILE A 310 20.19 13.52 5.83
N GLU A 311 20.16 14.85 5.81
CA GLU A 311 19.35 15.67 4.91
C GLU A 311 19.75 15.43 3.45
N TYR A 312 21.06 15.42 3.18
CA TYR A 312 21.59 15.14 1.84
C TYR A 312 21.27 13.72 1.42
N ILE A 313 21.50 12.73 2.30
CA ILE A 313 21.16 11.32 2.06
C ILE A 313 19.66 11.16 1.77
N SER A 314 18.79 11.80 2.55
CA SER A 314 17.34 11.73 2.38
C SER A 314 16.91 12.26 0.99
N LYS A 315 17.49 13.39 0.57
CA LYS A 315 17.30 13.95 -0.78
C LYS A 315 17.82 12.99 -1.86
N ARG A 316 19.04 12.46 -1.71
CA ARG A 316 19.65 11.47 -2.63
C ARG A 316 18.80 10.22 -2.80
N LEU A 317 18.09 9.78 -1.76
CA LEU A 317 17.20 8.62 -1.81
C LEU A 317 15.80 8.95 -2.34
N GLY A 318 15.41 10.23 -2.39
CA GLY A 318 14.05 10.64 -2.76
C GLY A 318 13.03 10.18 -1.71
N HIS A 319 13.35 10.34 -0.42
CA HIS A 319 12.39 10.17 0.67
C HIS A 319 11.49 11.42 0.79
N SER A 320 10.24 11.21 1.17
CA SER A 320 9.29 12.33 1.34
C SER A 320 9.52 13.06 2.66
N THR A 321 10.06 12.36 3.65
CA THR A 321 10.37 12.90 4.98
C THR A 321 11.69 12.34 5.47
N ILE A 322 12.43 13.13 6.26
CA ILE A 322 13.71 12.70 6.87
C ILE A 322 13.48 11.53 7.83
N SER A 323 12.32 11.47 8.50
CA SER A 323 11.96 10.36 9.39
C SER A 323 11.99 8.98 8.71
N GLN A 324 11.71 8.88 7.40
CA GLN A 324 11.90 7.63 6.65
C GLN A 324 13.37 7.18 6.65
N THR A 325 14.31 8.13 6.56
CA THR A 325 15.76 7.89 6.70
C THR A 325 16.20 7.79 8.16
N LEU A 326 15.37 8.04 9.16
CA LEU A 326 15.74 7.82 10.56
C LEU A 326 15.26 6.45 11.04
N ASN A 327 14.00 6.11 10.74
CA ASN A 327 13.38 4.85 11.18
C ASN A 327 14.13 3.63 10.68
N THR A 328 14.64 3.69 9.45
CA THR A 328 15.42 2.61 8.84
C THR A 328 16.83 2.46 9.44
N TYR A 329 17.34 3.44 10.21
CA TYR A 329 18.74 3.52 10.65
C TYR A 329 18.92 3.73 12.15
N SER A 330 17.83 3.71 12.91
CA SER A 330 17.85 3.95 14.36
C SER A 330 18.90 3.10 15.09
N HIS A 331 19.22 1.90 14.60
CA HIS A 331 20.20 1.01 15.23
C HIS A 331 21.68 1.35 14.94
N LEU A 332 22.00 1.92 13.77
CA LEU A 332 23.37 2.31 13.43
C LEU A 332 23.77 3.66 14.04
N LEU A 333 22.78 4.52 14.28
CA LEU A 333 22.96 5.75 15.02
C LEU A 333 23.40 5.50 16.47
N GLU A 334 23.01 4.36 17.07
CA GLU A 334 23.44 4.02 18.44
C GLU A 334 24.95 3.74 18.55
N GLU A 335 25.57 3.13 17.53
CA GLU A 335 27.03 2.92 17.50
C GLU A 335 27.77 4.26 17.35
N HIS A 336 27.30 5.12 16.45
CA HIS A 336 27.87 6.46 16.26
C HIS A 336 27.64 7.40 17.45
N LYS A 337 26.61 7.20 18.28
CA LYS A 337 26.37 8.05 19.47
C LYS A 337 27.57 8.09 20.41
N LYS A 338 28.29 6.96 20.58
CA LYS A 338 29.47 6.91 21.45
C LYS A 338 30.64 7.74 20.88
N GLU A 339 30.89 7.62 19.58
CA GLU A 339 31.92 8.41 18.86
C GLU A 339 31.58 9.90 18.86
N GLN A 340 30.32 10.26 18.60
CA GLN A 340 29.88 11.65 18.65
C GLN A 340 29.96 12.21 20.07
N GLY A 341 29.61 11.42 21.09
CA GLY A 341 29.79 11.81 22.49
C GLY A 341 31.25 12.06 22.85
N GLN A 342 32.19 11.31 22.29
CA GLN A 342 33.63 11.58 22.45
C GLN A 342 34.04 12.87 21.75
N ARG A 343 33.61 13.07 20.50
CA ARG A 343 33.91 14.28 19.73
C ARG A 343 33.35 15.56 20.37
N VAL A 344 32.16 15.48 20.99
CA VAL A 344 31.59 16.58 21.77
C VAL A 344 32.45 16.89 22.99
N ARG A 345 32.94 15.87 23.71
CA ARG A 345 33.86 16.08 24.84
C ARG A 345 35.16 16.76 24.40
N GLU A 346 35.70 16.40 23.24
CA GLU A 346 36.91 17.01 22.66
C GLU A 346 36.70 18.44 22.15
N LEU A 347 35.47 18.80 21.74
CA LEU A 347 35.15 20.14 21.24
C LEU A 347 34.93 21.18 22.36
N PHE A 348 34.52 20.72 23.54
CA PHE A 348 34.27 21.56 24.71
C PHE A 348 35.28 21.32 25.86
N SER A 349 36.39 20.63 25.57
CA SER A 349 37.60 20.57 26.39
C SER A 349 38.61 21.59 25.90
#